data_AF-A0A9E5N2Y7-F1
#
_entry.id   AF-A0A9E5N2Y7-F1
#
_cell.length_a   1.000
_cell.length_b   1.000
_cell.length_c   1.000
_cell.angle_alpha   90.00
_cell.angle_beta   90.00
_cell.angle_gamma   90.00
#
_symmetry.space_group_name_H-M   'P 1'
#
loop_
_entity.id
_entity.type
_entity.pdbx_description
1 polymer ?
#
loop_
_entity_poly.entity_id
_entity_poly.type
_entity_poly.pdbx_seq_one_letter_code
_entity_poly.pdbx_strand_id
1 'polypeptide(L)' 'LIIRLERSLPTNIQVGAYRIIREAMNNVRKHAMAKKVEARLKTDKRENLRLIIKDDGKGFDLRKALTKKKYVRHFGLKG' A
#
# COMPACT_ATOMS: atom_id res chain seq x y z
N LEU A 1 0.76 -7.60 -11.71
CA LEU A 1 1.77 -6.77 -11.02
C LEU A 1 2.97 -7.66 -10.70
N ILE A 2 4.09 -7.51 -11.40
CA ILE A 2 5.35 -8.20 -11.06
C ILE A 2 6.27 -7.14 -10.47
N ILE A 3 6.66 -7.29 -9.21
CA ILE A 3 7.60 -6.38 -8.54
C ILE A 3 8.96 -7.07 -8.56
N ARG A 4 9.92 -6.54 -9.33
CA ARG A 4 11.32 -6.95 -9.27
C ARG A 4 12.09 -5.98 -8.39
N LEU A 5 12.88 -6.53 -7.48
CA LEU A 5 13.84 -5.80 -6.67
C LEU A 5 15.24 -6.07 -7.23
N GLU A 6 16.06 -5.04 -7.33
CA GLU A 6 17.46 -5.17 -7.75
C GLU A 6 18.33 -5.85 -6.68
N ARG A 7 17.85 -5.92 -5.43
CA ARG A 7 18.55 -6.54 -4.29
C ARG A 7 17.59 -7.33 -3.43
N SER A 8 18.08 -8.44 -2.86
CA SER A 8 17.31 -9.24 -1.91
C SER A 8 17.09 -8.45 -0.60
N LEU A 9 15.86 -8.41 -0.11
CA LEU A 9 15.52 -7.81 1.18
C LEU A 9 15.51 -8.87 2.28
N PRO A 10 15.74 -8.52 3.55
CA PRO A 10 15.49 -9.43 4.67
C PRO A 10 14.05 -9.98 4.63
N THR A 11 13.86 -11.26 4.96
CA THR A 11 12.57 -11.96 4.83
C THR A 11 11.42 -11.26 5.56
N ASN A 12 11.67 -10.75 6.77
CA ASN A 12 10.68 -9.99 7.54
C ASN A 12 10.20 -8.74 6.80
N ILE A 13 11.10 -8.05 6.10
CA ILE A 13 10.78 -6.87 5.30
C ILE A 13 9.98 -7.26 4.04
N GLN A 14 10.34 -8.37 3.38
CA GLN A 14 9.57 -8.88 2.24
C GLN A 14 8.13 -9.22 2.62
N VAL A 15 7.95 -9.93 3.74
CA VAL A 15 6.62 -10.30 4.26
C VAL A 15 5.82 -9.05 4.64
N GLY A 16 6.47 -8.06 5.27
CA GLY A 16 5.86 -6.76 5.59
C GLY A 16 5.38 -6.02 4.33
N ALA A 17 6.26 -5.87 3.33
CA ALA A 17 5.92 -5.23 2.06
C ALA A 17 4.79 -5.96 1.34
N TYR A 18 4.81 -7.31 1.30
CA TYR A 18 3.74 -8.12 0.71
C TYR A 18 2.39 -7.87 1.39
N ARG A 19 2.35 -7.81 2.73
CA ARG A 19 1.12 -7.52 3.48
C ARG A 19 0.57 -6.13 3.15
N ILE A 20 1.44 -5.12 3.07
CA ILE A 20 1.03 -3.75 2.72
C ILE A 20 0.48 -3.69 1.29
N ILE A 21 1.17 -4.31 0.33
CA ILE A 21 0.72 -4.38 -1.07
C ILE A 21 -0.63 -5.09 -1.16
N ARG A 22 -0.78 -6.24 -0.49
CA ARG A 22 -2.03 -7.02 -0.50
C ARG A 22 -3.21 -6.19 0.02
N GLU A 23 -3.02 -5.45 1.11
CA GLU A 23 -4.09 -4.62 1.67
C GLU A 23 -4.42 -3.42 0.79
N ALA A 24 -3.40 -2.76 0.23
CA ALA A 24 -3.63 -1.67 -0.71
C ALA A 24 -4.38 -2.12 -1.97
N MET A 25 -4.03 -3.28 -2.54
CA MET A 25 -4.75 -3.85 -3.68
C MET A 25 -6.19 -4.24 -3.30
N ASN A 26 -6.42 -4.75 -2.09
CA ASN A 26 -7.78 -4.98 -1.58
C ASN A 26 -8.58 -3.68 -1.48
N ASN A 27 -7.96 -2.60 -0.99
CA ASN A 27 -8.59 -1.30 -0.89
C ASN A 27 -8.98 -0.76 -2.26
N VAL A 28 -8.07 -0.84 -3.24
CA VAL A 28 -8.37 -0.43 -4.62
C VAL A 28 -9.53 -1.23 -5.18
N ARG A 29 -9.47 -2.57 -5.09
CA ARG A 29 -10.50 -3.48 -5.62
C ARG A 29 -11.88 -3.19 -5.03
N LYS A 30 -11.96 -2.94 -3.72
CA LYS A 30 -13.24 -2.77 -3.03
C LYS A 30 -13.80 -1.35 -3.10
N HIS A 31 -12.93 -0.34 -3.20
CA HIS A 31 -13.34 1.03 -2.91
C HIS A 31 -13.02 2.03 -4.03
N ALA A 32 -11.90 1.86 -4.75
CA ALA A 32 -11.40 2.93 -5.60
C ALA A 32 -12.09 3.03 -6.97
N MET A 33 -12.71 1.95 -7.47
CA MET A 33 -13.22 1.88 -8.86
C MET A 33 -12.13 2.25 -9.90
N ALA A 34 -10.86 1.99 -9.56
CA ALA A 34 -9.71 2.28 -10.40
C ALA A 34 -9.66 1.33 -11.60
N LYS A 35 -9.20 1.85 -12.73
CA LYS A 35 -8.91 1.04 -13.93
C LYS A 35 -7.44 0.62 -13.98
N LYS A 36 -6.56 1.40 -13.35
CA LYS A 36 -5.12 1.17 -13.31
C LYS A 36 -4.60 1.33 -11.90
N VAL A 37 -3.70 0.41 -11.54
CA VAL A 37 -2.95 0.46 -10.30
C VAL A 37 -1.49 0.21 -10.62
N GLU A 38 -0.64 1.05 -10.08
CA GLU A 38 0.80 0.96 -10.16
C GLU A 38 1.39 0.76 -8.77
N ALA A 39 2.26 -0.24 -8.62
CA ALA A 39 3.08 -0.38 -7.42
C ALA A 39 4.55 -0.38 -7.81
N ARG A 40 5.35 0.43 -7.11
CA ARG A 40 6.80 0.52 -7.29
C ARG A 40 7.47 0.28 -5.95
N LEU A 41 8.50 -0.55 -5.94
CA LEU A 41 9.33 -0.81 -4.78
C LEU A 41 10.77 -0.49 -5.15
N LYS A 42 11.40 0.42 -4.41
CA LYS A 42 12.77 0.85 -4.65
C LYS A 42 13.52 1.08 -3.34
N THR A 43 14.83 0.92 -3.35
CA THR A 43 15.69 1.43 -2.29
C THR A 43 16.14 2.85 -2.64
N ASP A 44 16.25 3.73 -1.64
CA ASP A 44 16.86 5.04 -1.84
C ASP A 44 18.37 5.03 -1.54
N LYS A 45 19.03 6.18 -1.74
CA LYS A 45 20.48 6.33 -1.52
C LYS A 45 20.92 6.07 -0.07
N ARG A 46 19.99 6.04 0.89
CA ARG A 46 20.23 5.78 2.31
C ARG A 46 19.78 4.37 2.71
N GLU A 47 19.60 3.49 1.73
CA GLU A 47 19.13 2.11 1.90
C GLU A 47 17.72 1.97 2.50
N ASN A 48 16.92 3.04 2.50
CA ASN A 48 15.52 2.92 2.93
C ASN A 48 14.70 2.25 1.83
N LEU A 49 13.84 1.32 2.23
CA LEU A 49 12.86 0.73 1.33
C LEU A 49 11.68 1.70 1.15
N ARG A 50 11.41 2.09 -0.11
CA ARG A 50 10.27 2.92 -0.48
C ARG A 50 9.30 2.12 -1.36
N LEU A 51 8.13 1.86 -0.80
CA LEU A 51 6.96 1.32 -1.51
C LEU A 51 6.03 2.46 -1.89
N ILE A 52 5.67 2.55 -3.17
CA ILE A 52 4.71 3.52 -3.70
C ILE A 52 3.59 2.74 -4.36
N ILE A 53 2.35 3.01 -3.99
CA ILE A 53 1.15 2.44 -4.61
C ILE A 53 0.28 3.60 -5.06
N LYS A 54 -0.07 3.62 -6.35
CA LYS A 54 -0.87 4.67 -6.98
C LYS A 54 -1.98 4.01 -7.78
N ASP A 55 -3.20 4.47 -7.57
CA ASP A 55 -4.34 4.11 -8.41
C ASP A 55 -4.95 5.37 -9.05
N ASP A 56 -5.76 5.17 -10.10
CA ASP A 56 -6.52 6.21 -10.79
C ASP A 56 -7.99 6.24 -10.37
N GLY A 57 -8.30 5.73 -9.18
CA GLY A 57 -9.65 5.65 -8.66
C GLY A 57 -10.19 6.95 -8.09
N LYS A 58 -11.40 6.88 -7.55
CA LYS A 58 -12.18 8.04 -7.06
C LYS A 58 -11.66 8.70 -5.78
N GLY A 59 -10.59 8.16 -5.18
CA GLY A 59 -10.10 8.60 -3.86
C GLY A 59 -11.05 8.31 -2.70
N PHE A 60 -10.79 8.92 -1.54
CA PHE A 60 -11.61 8.81 -0.34
C PHE A 60 -11.59 10.12 0.48
N ASP A 61 -12.58 10.31 1.34
CA ASP A 61 -12.65 11.46 2.24
C ASP A 61 -11.71 11.26 3.44
N LEU A 62 -10.63 12.02 3.46
CA LEU A 62 -9.59 11.95 4.49
C LEU A 62 -10.15 12.25 5.89
N ARG A 63 -11.10 13.19 6.02
CA ARG A 63 -11.69 13.55 7.31
C ARG A 63 -12.52 12.39 7.87
N LYS A 64 -13.29 11.70 7.02
CA LYS A 64 -14.05 10.50 7.41
C LYS A 64 -13.16 9.31 7.75
N ALA A 65 -12.05 9.14 7.02
CA ALA A 65 -11.10 8.07 7.29
C ALA A 65 -10.43 8.25 8.67
N LEU A 66 -10.03 9.48 9.02
CA LEU A 66 -9.35 9.81 10.28
C LEU A 66 -10.27 9.81 11.51
N THR A 67 -11.58 9.99 11.33
CA THR A 67 -12.55 10.12 12.45
C THR A 67 -13.22 8.81 12.87
N LYS A 68 -13.18 7.75 12.05
CA LYS A 68 -13.66 6.42 12.45
C LYS A 68 -12.79 5.90 13.60
N LYS A 69 -13.29 5.96 14.85
CA LYS A 69 -12.75 5.37 16.10
C LYS A 69 -12.60 3.83 16.03
N LYS A 70 -11.84 3.31 15.08
CA LYS A 70 -11.52 1.88 14.91
C LYS A 70 -10.01 1.63 14.76
N TYR A 71 -9.20 2.59 15.21
CA TYR A 71 -7.74 2.57 15.11
C TYR A 71 -7.04 1.59 16.07
N VAL A 72 -7.77 0.92 16.97
CA VAL A 72 -7.15 0.05 18.01
C VAL A 72 -7.11 -1.43 17.63
N ARG A 73 -7.57 -1.86 16.43
CA ARG A 73 -7.50 -3.30 16.06
C ARG A 73 -7.09 -3.64 14.63
N HIS A 74 -6.99 -2.68 13.72
CA HIS A 74 -6.61 -2.94 12.32
C HIS A 74 -5.80 -1.76 11.78
N PHE A 75 -4.56 -2.00 11.35
CA PHE A 75 -3.65 -1.00 10.76
C PHE A 75 -4.06 -0.54 9.34
N GLY A 76 -5.32 -0.74 8.94
CA GLY A 76 -5.81 -0.40 7.61
C GLY A 76 -6.42 0.99 7.56
N LEU A 77 -6.02 1.80 6.57
CA LEU A 77 -6.80 2.97 6.15
C LEU A 77 -8.07 2.45 5.46
N LYS A 78 -9.22 2.52 6.14
CA LYS A 78 -10.51 2.23 5.52
C LYS A 78 -11.06 3.49 4.86
N GLY A 79 -11.04 3.50 3.52
CA GLY A 79 -11.92 4.31 2.69
C GLY A 79 -13.36 3.79 2.73
#